data_AF-A0A9P6JPG7-F1
#
_entry.id   AF-A0A9P6JPG7-F1
#
_cell.length_a   1.000
_cell.length_b   1.000
_cell.length_c   1.000
_cell.angle_alpha   90.00
_cell.angle_beta   90.00
_cell.angle_gamma   90.00
#
_symmetry.space_group_name_H-M   'P 1'
#
loop_
_entity.id
_entity.type
_entity.pdbx_description
1 polymer ?
#
loop_
_entity_poly.entity_id
_entity_poly.type
_entity_poly.pdbx_seq_one_letter_code
_entity_poly.pdbx_strand_id
1 'polypeptide(L)'
;MFSPPSPSASHGDVVLQPNYFTSSIYVLALRDDFSALVLHFHEEFDKLQSSASLKPFALFKTVWLQMGWKWLHFKVFDARSRQAFLDVTLRIFLEGTAKTEAPFIRIVALFALYTFFYTQIKETSPPLHSVLNIPVPYDHYSALVTMHDSLTTTQFHVFEPHVRYVLSRLRQDHVFLVLPYSELGSMNPGTLPRELFAEDGLIFHDPTQKRKGRPAKKDKSKQARLALDELEGMLDQATTETRRDVNEAEYRQLKSALMLSPDGMSTEVLEQASGEVLNRLKEAQALADTSKSTNEAHGVFRVKQAMKDDSEKLGLLGFI
;
A
#
# COMPACT_ATOMS: atom_id res chain seq x y z
N MET A 1 13.67 20.44 -7.97
CA MET A 1 14.08 19.94 -6.64
C MET A 1 14.33 18.45 -6.76
N PHE A 2 15.54 17.98 -6.47
CA PHE A 2 15.86 16.55 -6.44
C PHE A 2 15.46 16.02 -5.05
N SER A 3 14.48 15.13 -5.00
CA SER A 3 14.18 14.40 -3.76
C SER A 3 15.33 13.43 -3.49
N PRO A 4 15.88 13.36 -2.25
CA PRO A 4 16.85 12.33 -1.91
C PRO A 4 16.24 10.93 -2.16
N PRO A 5 17.06 9.94 -2.54
CA PRO A 5 16.58 8.59 -2.80
C PRO A 5 15.90 8.04 -1.55
N SER A 6 14.68 7.53 -1.73
CA SER A 6 13.90 6.94 -0.63
C SER A 6 14.69 5.77 -0.03
N PRO A 7 14.83 5.67 1.31
CA PRO A 7 15.53 4.56 1.94
C PRO A 7 14.91 3.24 1.48
N SER A 8 15.74 2.29 1.08
CA SER A 8 15.28 0.95 0.75
C SER A 8 14.62 0.36 2.00
N ALA A 9 13.38 -0.11 1.87
CA ALA A 9 12.59 -0.65 2.97
C ALA A 9 13.45 -1.62 3.81
N SER A 10 13.57 -1.37 5.11
CA SER A 10 14.20 -2.31 6.03
C SER A 10 13.44 -3.62 5.97
N HIS A 11 14.17 -4.75 5.95
CA HIS A 11 13.61 -6.10 5.94
C HIS A 11 12.42 -6.23 6.90
N GLY A 12 11.19 -6.30 6.36
CA GLY A 12 9.96 -6.47 7.14
C GLY A 12 8.77 -5.60 6.70
N ASP A 13 9.01 -4.46 6.06
CA ASP A 13 7.90 -3.59 5.64
C ASP A 13 7.21 -4.11 4.37
N VAL A 14 5.91 -4.40 4.49
CA VAL A 14 5.06 -4.77 3.35
C VAL A 14 4.77 -3.51 2.52
N VAL A 15 5.62 -3.27 1.52
CA VAL A 15 5.41 -2.19 0.56
C VAL A 15 4.57 -2.71 -0.61
N LEU A 16 3.40 -2.10 -0.82
CA LEU A 16 2.60 -2.36 -2.03
C LEU A 16 3.45 -2.02 -3.26
N GLN A 17 3.45 -2.88 -4.27
CA GLN A 17 4.19 -2.58 -5.50
C GLN A 17 3.41 -1.57 -6.35
N PRO A 18 4.05 -0.59 -7.02
CA PRO A 18 3.36 0.38 -7.87
C PRO A 18 2.44 -0.25 -8.92
N ASN A 19 2.81 -1.43 -9.44
CA ASN A 19 2.04 -2.18 -10.42
C ASN A 19 0.65 -2.57 -9.91
N TYR A 20 0.48 -2.77 -8.59
CA TYR A 20 -0.80 -3.03 -7.97
C TYR A 20 -1.84 -1.95 -8.34
N PHE A 21 -1.45 -0.67 -8.32
CA PHE A 21 -2.36 0.42 -8.66
C PHE A 21 -2.73 0.45 -10.14
N THR A 22 -1.92 -0.13 -11.02
CA THR A 22 -2.28 -0.30 -12.44
C THR A 22 -2.98 -1.62 -12.74
N SER A 23 -3.16 -2.50 -11.74
CA SER A 23 -3.77 -3.81 -11.90
C SER A 23 -5.30 -3.73 -11.94
N SER A 24 -5.94 -4.77 -12.50
CA SER A 24 -7.39 -4.89 -12.54
C SER A 24 -8.02 -4.94 -11.15
N ILE A 25 -7.31 -5.48 -10.15
CA ILE A 25 -7.80 -5.53 -8.77
C ILE A 25 -8.08 -4.12 -8.26
N TYR A 26 -7.11 -3.22 -8.41
CA TYR A 26 -7.26 -1.85 -7.93
C TYR A 26 -8.15 -1.00 -8.84
N VAL A 27 -7.90 -1.04 -10.16
CA VAL A 27 -8.61 -0.18 -11.12
C VAL A 27 -10.11 -0.49 -11.15
N LEU A 28 -10.51 -1.77 -11.14
CA LEU A 28 -11.94 -2.13 -11.18
C LEU A 28 -12.63 -1.75 -9.87
N ALA A 29 -12.04 -2.09 -8.72
CA ALA A 29 -12.58 -1.71 -7.43
C ALA A 29 -12.76 -0.18 -7.31
N LEU A 30 -11.78 0.60 -7.77
CA LEU A 30 -11.87 2.06 -7.73
C LEU A 30 -12.92 2.62 -8.71
N ARG A 31 -13.12 1.98 -9.87
CA ARG A 31 -14.21 2.34 -10.81
C ARG A 31 -15.59 2.01 -10.23
N ASP A 32 -15.71 0.90 -9.51
CA ASP A 32 -16.95 0.51 -8.83
C ASP A 32 -17.27 1.50 -7.69
N ASP A 33 -16.27 1.86 -6.88
CA ASP A 33 -16.39 2.89 -5.84
C ASP A 33 -16.79 4.26 -6.43
N PHE A 34 -16.17 4.64 -7.55
CA PHE A 34 -16.53 5.88 -8.27
C PHE A 34 -17.98 5.83 -8.79
N SER A 35 -18.42 4.69 -9.33
CA SER A 35 -19.80 4.51 -9.78
C SER A 35 -20.79 4.61 -8.62
N ALA A 36 -20.45 4.07 -7.45
CA ALA A 36 -21.24 4.25 -6.24
C ALA A 36 -21.28 5.72 -5.78
N LEU A 37 -20.18 6.47 -5.91
CA LEU A 37 -20.14 7.90 -5.63
C LEU A 37 -21.07 8.69 -6.54
N VAL A 38 -21.07 8.38 -7.84
CA VAL A 38 -22.00 9.00 -8.81
C VAL A 38 -23.44 8.70 -8.43
N LEU A 39 -23.75 7.43 -8.13
CA LEU A 39 -25.11 7.00 -7.78
C LEU A 39 -25.61 7.69 -6.50
N HIS A 40 -24.84 7.67 -5.42
CA HIS A 40 -25.22 8.33 -4.17
C HIS A 40 -25.37 9.84 -4.33
N PHE A 41 -24.49 10.47 -5.12
CA PHE A 41 -24.64 11.90 -5.40
C PHE A 41 -25.92 12.19 -6.21
N HIS A 42 -26.27 11.34 -7.17
CA HIS A 42 -27.52 11.44 -7.93
C HIS A 42 -28.74 11.31 -7.03
N GLU A 43 -28.80 10.28 -6.19
CA GLU A 43 -29.90 10.03 -5.26
C GLU A 43 -30.13 11.20 -4.30
N GLU A 44 -29.06 11.74 -3.71
CA GLU A 44 -29.15 12.89 -2.81
C GLU A 44 -29.49 14.18 -3.54
N PHE A 45 -29.02 14.33 -4.78
CA PHE A 45 -29.33 15.49 -5.61
C PHE A 45 -30.82 15.53 -6.00
N ASP A 46 -31.39 14.39 -6.41
CA ASP A 46 -32.80 14.28 -6.78
C ASP A 46 -33.73 14.61 -5.60
N LYS A 47 -33.40 14.12 -4.39
CA LYS A 47 -34.15 14.45 -3.15
C LYS A 47 -34.19 15.94 -2.87
N LEU A 48 -33.11 16.65 -3.19
CA LEU A 48 -32.95 18.08 -2.88
C LEU A 48 -33.28 19.00 -4.05
N GLN A 49 -33.58 18.46 -5.24
CA GLN A 49 -33.80 19.25 -6.45
C GLN A 49 -34.96 20.25 -6.31
N SER A 50 -35.99 19.94 -5.51
CA SER A 50 -37.11 20.84 -5.24
C SER A 50 -36.78 21.99 -4.26
N SER A 51 -35.60 21.99 -3.65
CA SER A 51 -35.21 23.01 -2.68
C SER A 51 -34.66 24.26 -3.38
N ALA A 52 -35.18 25.43 -3.02
CA ALA A 52 -34.79 26.71 -3.61
C ALA A 52 -33.30 27.10 -3.43
N SER A 53 -32.58 26.44 -2.53
CA SER A 53 -31.18 26.74 -2.19
C SER A 53 -30.22 25.59 -2.49
N LEU A 54 -30.42 24.87 -3.60
CA LEU A 54 -29.55 23.77 -4.01
C LEU A 54 -28.13 24.28 -4.28
N LYS A 55 -27.14 23.73 -3.58
CA LYS A 55 -25.71 24.00 -3.78
C LYS A 55 -25.01 22.70 -4.20
N PRO A 56 -25.01 22.34 -5.49
CA PRO A 56 -24.59 21.03 -5.97
C PRO A 56 -23.19 20.62 -5.49
N PHE A 57 -22.22 21.54 -5.55
CA PHE A 57 -20.86 21.24 -5.11
C PHE A 57 -20.73 21.06 -3.58
N ALA A 58 -21.55 21.76 -2.80
CA ALA A 58 -21.58 21.55 -1.35
C ALA A 58 -22.17 20.18 -1.00
N LEU A 59 -23.25 19.79 -1.69
CA LEU A 59 -23.84 18.45 -1.59
C LEU A 59 -22.82 17.37 -1.97
N PHE A 60 -22.11 17.54 -3.09
CA PHE A 60 -21.07 16.62 -3.52
C PHE A 60 -20.01 16.41 -2.43
N LYS A 61 -19.52 17.49 -1.81
CA LYS A 61 -18.56 17.37 -0.70
C LYS A 61 -19.13 16.61 0.49
N THR A 62 -20.42 16.77 0.81
CA THR A 62 -21.07 16.00 1.88
C THR A 62 -21.04 14.50 1.56
N VAL A 63 -21.48 14.11 0.36
CA VAL A 63 -21.47 12.70 -0.09
C VAL A 63 -20.04 12.15 -0.13
N TRP A 64 -19.09 12.92 -0.67
CA TRP A 64 -17.65 12.60 -0.69
C TRP A 64 -17.11 12.29 0.71
N LEU A 65 -17.45 13.12 1.70
CA LEU A 65 -17.02 12.93 3.08
C LEU A 65 -17.70 11.73 3.75
N GLN A 66 -19.00 11.52 3.49
CA GLN A 66 -19.79 10.41 4.04
C GLN A 66 -19.28 9.05 3.53
N MET A 67 -18.95 8.96 2.23
CA MET A 67 -18.37 7.75 1.63
C MET A 67 -16.88 7.54 1.97
N GLY A 68 -16.27 8.42 2.76
CA GLY A 68 -14.91 8.24 3.25
C GLY A 68 -13.79 8.57 2.25
N TRP A 69 -14.10 9.19 1.10
CA TRP A 69 -13.09 9.53 0.09
C TRP A 69 -11.97 10.46 0.62
N LYS A 70 -12.25 11.27 1.64
CA LYS A 70 -11.22 12.07 2.34
C LYS A 70 -10.07 11.24 2.90
N TRP A 71 -10.32 9.96 3.23
CA TRP A 71 -9.31 9.07 3.81
C TRP A 71 -8.45 8.38 2.75
N LEU A 72 -8.83 8.47 1.47
CA LEU A 72 -8.15 7.79 0.38
C LEU A 72 -6.69 8.24 0.27
N HIS A 73 -6.41 9.54 0.51
CA HIS A 73 -5.05 10.10 0.57
C HIS A 73 -4.14 9.45 1.62
N PHE A 74 -4.67 8.75 2.62
CA PHE A 74 -3.89 8.13 3.70
C PHE A 74 -3.68 6.63 3.51
N LYS A 75 -4.07 6.06 2.36
CA LYS A 75 -3.91 4.62 2.10
C LYS A 75 -2.48 4.22 1.71
N VAL A 76 -1.68 5.17 1.22
CA VAL A 76 -0.34 4.88 0.68
C VAL A 76 0.65 5.95 1.11
N PHE A 77 1.65 5.56 1.92
CA PHE A 77 2.70 6.45 2.43
C PHE A 77 4.05 6.27 1.74
N ASP A 78 4.33 5.09 1.17
CA ASP A 78 5.53 4.87 0.37
C ASP A 78 5.55 5.78 -0.87
N ALA A 79 6.66 6.48 -1.11
CA ALA A 79 6.73 7.52 -2.13
C ALA A 79 6.43 7.01 -3.54
N ARG A 80 7.01 5.86 -3.92
CA ARG A 80 6.88 5.31 -5.27
C ARG A 80 5.47 4.78 -5.53
N SER A 81 4.93 4.06 -4.56
CA SER A 81 3.58 3.52 -4.63
C SER A 81 2.52 4.60 -4.53
N ARG A 82 2.76 5.64 -3.74
CA ARG A 82 1.90 6.81 -3.64
C ARG A 82 1.81 7.56 -4.95
N GLN A 83 2.92 7.73 -5.67
CA GLN A 83 2.90 8.33 -7.00
C GLN A 83 1.97 7.56 -7.95
N ALA A 84 2.17 6.23 -8.08
CA ALA A 84 1.33 5.40 -8.94
C ALA A 84 -0.15 5.42 -8.53
N PHE A 85 -0.41 5.38 -7.22
CA PHE A 85 -1.75 5.50 -6.64
C PHE A 85 -2.44 6.82 -7.03
N LEU A 86 -1.77 7.96 -6.84
CA LEU A 86 -2.32 9.28 -7.16
C LEU A 86 -2.53 9.44 -8.67
N ASP A 87 -1.55 9.05 -9.47
CA ASP A 87 -1.60 9.13 -10.94
C ASP A 87 -2.76 8.30 -11.49
N VAL A 88 -2.94 7.05 -11.03
CA VAL A 88 -4.05 6.20 -11.46
C VAL A 88 -5.39 6.73 -10.97
N THR A 89 -5.50 7.18 -9.72
CA THR A 89 -6.77 7.70 -9.18
C THR A 89 -7.24 8.93 -9.94
N LEU A 90 -6.34 9.89 -10.16
CA LEU A 90 -6.63 11.10 -10.94
C LEU A 90 -6.98 10.76 -12.40
N ARG A 91 -6.31 9.76 -12.97
CA ARG A 91 -6.61 9.29 -14.33
C ARG A 91 -8.00 8.66 -14.43
N ILE A 92 -8.45 7.86 -13.46
CA ILE A 92 -9.81 7.30 -13.45
C ILE A 92 -10.86 8.41 -13.39
N PHE A 93 -10.64 9.45 -12.58
CA PHE A 93 -11.52 10.62 -12.61
C PHE A 93 -11.49 11.33 -13.97
N LEU A 94 -10.33 11.46 -14.60
CA LEU A 94 -10.25 12.01 -15.97
C LEU A 94 -11.00 11.16 -17.00
N GLU A 95 -10.91 9.83 -16.93
CA GLU A 95 -11.68 8.92 -17.80
C GLU A 95 -13.19 9.19 -17.68
N GLY A 96 -13.69 9.42 -16.46
CA GLY A 96 -15.08 9.80 -16.20
C GLY A 96 -15.50 11.16 -16.79
N THR A 97 -14.56 12.02 -17.19
CA THR A 97 -14.87 13.32 -17.83
C THR A 97 -14.96 13.24 -19.37
N ALA A 98 -14.68 12.08 -19.96
CA ALA A 98 -14.67 11.88 -21.40
C ALA A 98 -16.01 12.25 -22.05
N LYS A 99 -15.99 12.68 -23.32
CA LYS A 99 -17.20 13.09 -24.06
C LYS A 99 -18.22 11.96 -24.23
N THR A 100 -17.76 10.71 -24.16
CA THR A 100 -18.58 9.50 -24.30
C THR A 100 -19.44 9.21 -23.07
N GLU A 101 -19.08 9.77 -21.91
CA GLU A 101 -19.78 9.56 -20.65
C GLU A 101 -21.04 10.43 -20.54
N ALA A 102 -22.01 9.98 -19.76
CA ALA A 102 -23.22 10.75 -19.49
C ALA A 102 -22.87 12.10 -18.82
N PRO A 103 -23.55 13.22 -19.17
CA PRO A 103 -23.19 14.55 -18.65
C PRO A 103 -23.10 14.62 -17.11
N PHE A 104 -23.99 13.91 -16.40
CA PHE A 104 -23.96 13.87 -14.94
C PHE A 104 -22.69 13.19 -14.40
N ILE A 105 -22.28 12.06 -14.99
CA ILE A 105 -21.02 11.35 -14.64
C ILE A 105 -19.84 12.30 -14.83
N ARG A 106 -19.80 13.02 -15.95
CA ARG A 106 -18.72 13.98 -16.26
C ARG A 106 -18.60 15.10 -15.24
N ILE A 107 -19.74 15.61 -14.75
CA ILE A 107 -19.78 16.64 -13.70
C ILE A 107 -19.21 16.09 -12.38
N VAL A 108 -19.66 14.90 -11.95
CA VAL A 108 -19.19 14.25 -10.71
C VAL A 108 -17.70 13.92 -10.81
N ALA A 109 -17.26 13.40 -11.94
CA ALA A 109 -15.85 13.12 -12.24
C ALA A 109 -14.99 14.37 -12.11
N LEU A 110 -15.43 15.51 -12.66
CA LEU A 110 -14.73 16.79 -12.54
C LEU A 110 -14.68 17.28 -11.08
N PHE A 111 -15.77 17.13 -10.33
CA PHE A 111 -15.81 17.49 -8.91
C PHE A 111 -14.89 16.61 -8.07
N ALA A 112 -14.83 15.31 -8.36
CA ALA A 112 -13.92 14.35 -7.73
C ALA A 112 -12.46 14.69 -8.05
N LEU A 113 -12.14 14.95 -9.32
CA LEU A 113 -10.81 15.35 -9.77
C LEU A 113 -10.32 16.61 -9.03
N TYR A 114 -11.14 17.67 -9.03
CA TYR A 114 -10.85 18.91 -8.33
C TYR A 114 -10.65 18.69 -6.84
N THR A 115 -11.60 18.00 -6.20
CA THR A 115 -11.57 17.79 -4.74
C THR A 115 -10.36 16.95 -4.35
N PHE A 116 -10.08 15.86 -5.05
CA PHE A 116 -8.95 14.99 -4.78
C PHE A 116 -7.62 15.71 -4.98
N PHE A 117 -7.45 16.47 -6.08
CA PHE A 117 -6.22 17.20 -6.37
C PHE A 117 -5.89 18.28 -5.33
N TYR A 118 -6.87 19.09 -4.93
CA TYR A 118 -6.65 20.19 -3.97
C TYR A 118 -6.61 19.74 -2.51
N THR A 119 -7.10 18.54 -2.18
CA THR A 119 -7.05 17.98 -0.82
C THR A 119 -5.86 17.07 -0.57
N GLN A 120 -4.93 16.97 -1.54
CA GLN A 120 -3.68 16.27 -1.34
C GLN A 120 -2.94 16.81 -0.12
N ILE A 121 -2.42 15.92 0.70
CA ILE A 121 -1.64 16.26 1.88
C ILE A 121 -0.32 16.88 1.42
N LYS A 122 -0.03 18.08 1.93
CA LYS A 122 1.21 18.83 1.69
C LYS A 122 1.87 19.12 3.05
N GLU A 123 3.15 19.50 3.03
CA GLU A 123 3.87 19.99 4.21
C GLU A 123 3.96 18.98 5.38
N THR A 124 4.13 17.70 5.08
CA THR A 124 4.35 16.65 6.09
C THR A 124 5.83 16.48 6.42
N SER A 125 6.11 15.94 7.61
CA SER A 125 7.43 15.46 8.00
C SER A 125 7.31 13.99 8.44
N PRO A 126 7.85 13.01 7.67
CA PRO A 126 8.60 13.16 6.42
C PRO A 126 7.73 13.66 5.23
N PRO A 127 8.33 14.25 4.19
CA PRO A 127 7.60 14.78 3.04
C PRO A 127 6.93 13.65 2.26
N LEU A 128 5.60 13.74 2.09
CA LEU A 128 4.83 12.82 1.26
C LEU A 128 4.78 13.33 -0.18
N HIS A 129 4.83 12.39 -1.13
CA HIS A 129 4.68 12.71 -2.54
C HIS A 129 3.29 13.31 -2.82
N SER A 130 3.25 14.38 -3.63
CA SER A 130 2.02 15.00 -4.12
C SER A 130 2.15 15.27 -5.61
N VAL A 131 1.08 15.02 -6.37
CA VAL A 131 1.01 15.30 -7.79
C VAL A 131 0.86 16.80 -8.01
N LEU A 132 1.78 17.38 -8.79
CA LEU A 132 1.78 18.80 -9.16
C LEU A 132 0.98 19.07 -10.43
N ASN A 133 1.05 18.16 -11.40
CA ASN A 133 0.35 18.28 -12.67
C ASN A 133 -0.25 16.94 -13.08
N ILE A 134 -1.41 16.97 -13.72
CA ILE A 134 -2.15 15.81 -14.16
C ILE A 134 -1.92 15.65 -15.67
N PRO A 135 -1.32 14.54 -16.12
CA PRO A 135 -1.15 14.27 -17.54
C PRO A 135 -2.51 14.08 -18.21
N VAL A 136 -2.76 14.82 -19.29
CA VAL A 136 -4.01 14.75 -20.06
C VAL A 136 -3.73 14.89 -21.56
N PRO A 137 -4.20 13.98 -22.42
CA PRO A 137 -4.11 14.14 -23.87
C PRO A 137 -4.83 15.41 -24.34
N TYR A 138 -4.30 16.06 -25.38
CA TYR A 138 -4.84 17.33 -25.87
C TYR A 138 -6.34 17.29 -26.24
N ASP A 139 -6.78 16.22 -26.88
CA ASP A 139 -8.18 15.99 -27.25
C ASP A 139 -9.09 15.84 -26.03
N HIS A 140 -8.63 15.15 -24.98
CA HIS A 140 -9.33 15.06 -23.70
C HIS A 140 -9.35 16.40 -22.97
N TYR A 141 -8.25 17.15 -22.99
CA TYR A 141 -8.19 18.48 -22.40
C TYR A 141 -9.14 19.46 -23.08
N SER A 142 -9.16 19.47 -24.42
CA SER A 142 -10.11 20.27 -25.21
C SER A 142 -11.55 19.91 -24.86
N ALA A 143 -11.87 18.62 -24.79
CA ALA A 143 -13.17 18.13 -24.35
C ALA A 143 -13.59 18.59 -22.95
N LEU A 144 -12.62 18.61 -22.02
CA LEU A 144 -12.82 18.98 -20.63
C LEU A 144 -13.13 20.48 -20.51
N VAL A 145 -12.37 21.33 -21.22
CA VAL A 145 -12.55 22.78 -21.18
C VAL A 145 -13.89 23.20 -21.78
N THR A 146 -14.34 22.58 -22.88
CA THR A 146 -15.64 22.86 -23.51
C THR A 146 -16.82 22.14 -22.84
N MET A 147 -16.60 21.46 -21.70
CA MET A 147 -17.66 20.67 -21.05
C MET A 147 -18.81 21.55 -20.56
N HIS A 148 -18.51 22.74 -20.03
CA HIS A 148 -19.52 23.66 -19.53
C HIS A 148 -20.50 24.12 -20.62
N ASP A 149 -20.04 24.24 -21.86
CA ASP A 149 -20.88 24.61 -23.02
C ASP A 149 -21.93 23.53 -23.35
N SER A 150 -21.69 22.28 -22.94
CA SER A 150 -22.64 21.18 -23.13
C SER A 150 -23.73 21.07 -22.05
N LEU A 151 -23.66 21.90 -20.99
CA LEU A 151 -24.60 21.89 -19.86
C LEU A 151 -25.76 22.88 -20.06
N THR A 152 -26.23 23.04 -21.29
CA THR A 152 -27.33 23.96 -21.64
C THR A 152 -28.71 23.39 -21.32
N THR A 153 -28.83 22.07 -21.12
CA THR A 153 -30.10 21.44 -20.73
C THR A 153 -30.59 21.96 -19.38
N THR A 154 -31.89 22.22 -19.27
CA THR A 154 -32.55 22.74 -18.06
C THR A 154 -32.18 21.98 -16.79
N GLN A 155 -32.04 20.66 -16.86
CA GLN A 155 -31.65 19.81 -15.72
C GLN A 155 -30.20 20.01 -15.24
N PHE A 156 -29.30 20.47 -16.12
CA PHE A 156 -27.88 20.62 -15.81
C PHE A 156 -27.44 22.06 -15.60
N HIS A 157 -28.30 23.03 -15.89
CA HIS A 157 -28.01 24.45 -15.75
C HIS A 157 -27.53 24.84 -14.34
N VAL A 158 -28.02 24.17 -13.29
CA VAL A 158 -27.59 24.42 -11.91
C VAL A 158 -26.12 24.05 -11.64
N PHE A 159 -25.53 23.17 -12.44
CA PHE A 159 -24.11 22.79 -12.31
C PHE A 159 -23.17 23.71 -13.08
N GLU A 160 -23.67 24.41 -14.10
CA GLU A 160 -22.87 25.25 -15.01
C GLU A 160 -21.93 26.24 -14.30
N PRO A 161 -22.38 27.05 -13.30
CA PRO A 161 -21.49 27.99 -12.63
C PRO A 161 -20.40 27.28 -11.82
N HIS A 162 -20.71 26.11 -11.24
CA HIS A 162 -19.75 25.33 -10.46
C HIS A 162 -18.71 24.66 -11.35
N VAL A 163 -19.14 24.09 -12.48
CA VAL A 163 -18.26 23.48 -13.47
C VAL A 163 -17.33 24.54 -14.08
N ARG A 164 -17.87 25.70 -14.47
CA ARG A 164 -17.06 26.82 -14.98
C ARG A 164 -16.03 27.27 -13.96
N TYR A 165 -16.43 27.43 -12.69
CA TYR A 165 -15.51 27.80 -11.62
C TYR A 165 -14.38 26.78 -11.44
N VAL A 166 -14.72 25.49 -11.33
CA VAL A 166 -13.76 24.40 -11.13
C VAL A 166 -12.76 24.34 -12.30
N LEU A 167 -13.23 24.37 -13.55
CA LEU A 167 -12.37 24.36 -14.74
C LEU A 167 -11.48 25.60 -14.81
N SER A 168 -12.03 26.78 -14.53
CA SER A 168 -11.26 28.02 -14.48
C SER A 168 -10.13 27.93 -13.46
N ARG A 169 -10.41 27.39 -12.27
CA ARG A 169 -9.43 27.26 -11.20
C ARG A 169 -8.32 26.26 -11.56
N LEU A 170 -8.67 25.08 -12.07
CA LEU A 170 -7.69 24.08 -12.53
C LEU A 170 -6.79 24.62 -13.66
N ARG A 171 -7.34 25.45 -14.54
CA ARG A 171 -6.59 26.10 -15.62
C ARG A 171 -5.66 27.21 -15.11
N GLN A 172 -6.15 28.07 -14.22
CA GLN A 172 -5.36 29.16 -13.62
C GLN A 172 -4.16 28.63 -12.85
N ASP A 173 -4.35 27.54 -12.10
CA ASP A 173 -3.29 26.92 -11.30
C ASP A 173 -2.40 25.97 -12.15
N HIS A 174 -2.54 25.97 -13.48
CA HIS A 174 -1.77 25.14 -14.42
C HIS A 174 -1.74 23.64 -14.06
N VAL A 175 -2.87 23.11 -13.58
CA VAL A 175 -2.94 21.74 -13.07
C VAL A 175 -2.72 20.69 -14.15
N PHE A 176 -3.00 20.99 -15.42
CA PHE A 176 -2.91 20.01 -16.50
C PHE A 176 -1.57 20.05 -17.23
N LEU A 177 -0.91 18.89 -17.31
CA LEU A 177 0.20 18.65 -18.23
C LEU A 177 -0.37 18.10 -19.55
N VAL A 178 -0.47 18.97 -20.55
CA VAL A 178 -1.02 18.61 -21.85
C VAL A 178 -0.05 17.71 -22.60
N LEU A 179 -0.51 16.50 -22.93
CA LEU A 179 0.20 15.51 -23.71
C LEU A 179 -0.27 15.52 -25.18
N PRO A 180 0.48 14.89 -26.09
CA PRO A 180 -0.01 14.64 -27.45
C PRO A 180 -1.36 13.90 -27.46
N TYR A 181 -2.04 13.96 -28.61
CA TYR A 181 -3.32 13.30 -28.86
C TYR A 181 -3.36 11.85 -28.36
N SER A 182 -4.51 11.44 -27.83
CA SER A 182 -4.73 10.11 -27.22
C SER A 182 -4.42 8.95 -28.19
N GLU A 183 -4.68 9.12 -29.48
CA GLU A 183 -4.40 8.15 -30.55
C GLU A 183 -2.92 7.75 -30.64
N LEU A 184 -2.01 8.61 -30.16
CA LEU A 184 -0.57 8.33 -30.14
C LEU A 184 -0.14 7.52 -28.91
N GLY A 185 -1.06 7.14 -28.03
CA GLY A 185 -0.74 6.37 -26.81
C GLY A 185 0.13 7.16 -25.84
N SER A 186 -0.10 8.47 -25.72
CA SER A 186 0.73 9.39 -24.91
C SER A 186 0.70 9.13 -23.41
N MET A 187 -0.28 8.35 -22.93
CA MET A 187 -0.44 7.94 -21.54
C MET A 187 0.38 6.68 -21.23
N ASN A 188 0.93 6.58 -20.02
CA ASN A 188 1.62 5.39 -19.54
C ASN A 188 0.98 4.89 -18.23
N PRO A 189 0.36 3.69 -18.20
CA PRO A 189 0.13 2.78 -19.33
C PRO A 189 -0.84 3.37 -20.38
N GLY A 190 -0.84 2.86 -21.61
CA GLY A 190 -1.78 3.37 -22.64
C GLY A 190 -3.24 3.18 -22.25
N THR A 191 -3.57 2.04 -21.63
CA THR A 191 -4.92 1.68 -21.16
C THR A 191 -4.88 1.19 -19.71
N LEU A 192 -6.00 1.35 -18.99
CA LEU A 192 -6.20 0.82 -17.65
C LEU A 192 -7.35 -0.19 -17.61
N PRO A 193 -7.21 -1.34 -16.93
CA PRO A 193 -6.00 -1.80 -16.21
C PRO A 193 -4.88 -2.29 -17.14
N ARG A 194 -3.63 -2.19 -16.66
CA ARG A 194 -2.44 -2.74 -17.34
C ARG A 194 -2.26 -4.23 -17.08
N GLU A 195 -2.40 -4.64 -15.83
CA GLU A 195 -2.22 -6.02 -15.40
C GLU A 195 -3.58 -6.64 -15.10
N LEU A 196 -3.96 -7.69 -15.83
CA LEU A 196 -5.18 -8.44 -15.55
C LEU A 196 -4.88 -9.56 -14.55
N PHE A 197 -5.45 -9.45 -13.36
CA PHE A 197 -5.38 -10.52 -12.37
C PHE A 197 -6.39 -11.61 -12.74
N ALA A 198 -5.86 -12.79 -13.06
CA ALA A 198 -6.63 -14.00 -13.22
C ALA A 198 -6.82 -14.65 -11.85
N GLU A 199 -8.06 -14.78 -11.38
CA GLU A 199 -8.33 -15.56 -10.18
C GLU A 199 -8.01 -17.04 -10.49
N ASP A 200 -7.12 -17.62 -9.68
CA ASP A 200 -6.47 -18.93 -9.90
C ASP A 200 -7.43 -20.15 -9.86
N GLY A 201 -8.75 -19.93 -9.95
CA GLY A 201 -9.79 -20.96 -9.90
C GLY A 201 -10.87 -20.87 -10.99
N LEU A 202 -10.92 -19.80 -11.81
CA LEU A 202 -12.03 -19.58 -12.75
C LEU A 202 -11.62 -19.46 -14.22
N ILE A 203 -10.33 -19.45 -14.55
CA ILE A 203 -9.90 -19.42 -15.95
C ILE A 203 -9.69 -20.83 -16.47
N PHE A 204 -10.70 -21.26 -17.24
CA PHE A 204 -10.61 -22.13 -18.40
C PHE A 204 -9.17 -22.46 -18.78
N HIS A 205 -8.74 -23.66 -18.37
CA HIS A 205 -7.61 -24.33 -18.98
C HIS A 205 -7.91 -24.44 -20.48
N ASP A 206 -7.42 -23.52 -21.29
CA ASP A 206 -7.09 -23.88 -22.66
C ASP A 206 -5.88 -24.82 -22.53
N PRO A 207 -6.05 -26.14 -22.75
CA PRO A 207 -5.00 -27.12 -22.47
C PRO A 207 -3.78 -26.99 -23.39
N THR A 208 -3.80 -26.02 -24.31
CA THR A 208 -2.82 -25.90 -25.40
C THR A 208 -1.63 -24.98 -25.10
N GLN A 209 -1.68 -24.11 -24.08
CA GLN A 209 -0.58 -23.17 -23.81
C GLN A 209 0.28 -23.58 -22.61
N LYS A 210 1.17 -24.56 -22.82
CA LYS A 210 2.27 -24.85 -21.89
C LYS A 210 3.30 -23.71 -21.94
N ARG A 211 3.20 -22.75 -21.01
CA ARG A 211 4.25 -21.73 -20.81
C ARG A 211 5.54 -22.40 -20.36
N LYS A 212 6.48 -22.56 -21.30
CA LYS A 212 7.83 -23.12 -21.11
C LYS A 212 8.59 -22.26 -20.08
N GLY A 213 8.95 -22.84 -18.93
CA GLY A 213 9.92 -22.23 -17.99
C GLY A 213 9.41 -21.85 -16.59
N ARG A 214 8.10 -21.96 -16.29
CA ARG A 214 7.61 -21.80 -14.91
C ARG A 214 7.33 -23.19 -14.31
N PRO A 215 7.96 -23.58 -13.17
CA PRO A 215 7.68 -24.85 -12.51
C PRO A 215 6.17 -25.00 -12.31
N ALA A 216 5.62 -26.13 -12.75
CA ALA A 216 4.18 -26.35 -12.67
C ALA A 216 3.75 -26.36 -11.19
N LYS A 217 2.47 -26.09 -10.90
CA LYS A 217 1.92 -26.19 -9.53
C LYS A 217 2.21 -27.56 -8.90
N LYS A 218 2.23 -28.61 -9.73
CA LYS A 218 2.63 -29.97 -9.35
C LYS A 218 4.10 -30.06 -8.93
N ASP A 219 4.99 -29.35 -9.60
CA ASP A 219 6.42 -29.31 -9.25
C ASP A 219 6.65 -28.54 -7.95
N LYS A 220 5.92 -27.43 -7.73
CA LYS A 220 5.97 -26.71 -6.44
C LYS A 220 5.45 -27.55 -5.28
N SER A 221 4.36 -28.28 -5.48
CA SER A 221 3.81 -29.20 -4.47
C SER A 221 4.78 -30.34 -4.16
N LYS A 222 5.43 -30.91 -5.19
CA LYS A 222 6.46 -31.94 -5.01
C LYS A 222 7.70 -31.38 -4.29
N GLN A 223 8.14 -30.18 -4.66
CA GLN A 223 9.28 -29.52 -4.03
C GLN A 223 8.99 -29.14 -2.57
N ALA A 224 7.77 -28.69 -2.27
CA ALA A 224 7.35 -28.43 -0.89
C ALA A 224 7.30 -29.71 -0.04
N ARG A 225 6.85 -30.84 -0.61
CA ARG A 225 6.91 -32.13 0.07
C ARG A 225 8.34 -32.58 0.33
N LEU A 226 9.22 -32.49 -0.66
CA LEU A 226 10.63 -32.83 -0.49
C LEU A 226 11.30 -31.98 0.60
N ALA A 227 10.98 -30.68 0.66
CA ALA A 227 11.49 -29.80 1.71
C ALA A 227 10.95 -30.15 3.11
N LEU A 228 9.70 -30.63 3.21
CA LEU A 228 9.14 -31.12 4.48
C LEU A 228 9.80 -32.43 4.91
N ASP A 229 9.97 -33.37 3.98
CA ASP A 229 10.64 -34.65 4.26
C ASP A 229 12.10 -34.43 4.71
N GLU A 230 12.80 -33.46 4.11
CA GLU A 230 14.16 -33.07 4.51
C GLU A 230 14.18 -32.45 5.92
N LEU A 231 13.21 -31.59 6.23
CA LEU A 231 13.09 -30.96 7.55
C LEU A 231 12.76 -31.99 8.65
N GLU A 232 11.92 -32.97 8.35
CA GLU A 232 11.58 -34.08 9.25
C GLU A 232 12.82 -34.94 9.52
N GLY A 233 13.60 -35.25 8.48
CA GLY A 233 14.88 -35.96 8.64
C GLY A 233 15.91 -35.20 9.50
N MET A 234 15.98 -33.87 9.36
CA MET A 234 16.82 -33.04 10.23
C MET A 234 16.33 -33.02 11.68
N LEU A 235 15.02 -33.04 11.91
CA LEU A 235 14.43 -33.09 13.24
C LEU A 235 14.75 -34.42 13.94
N ASP A 236 14.70 -35.53 13.22
CA ASP A 236 15.04 -36.86 13.74
C ASP A 236 16.53 -36.97 14.12
N GLN A 237 17.41 -36.41 13.28
CA GLN A 237 18.86 -36.31 13.57
C GLN A 237 19.13 -35.42 14.79
N ALA A 238 18.49 -34.24 14.86
CA ALA A 238 18.63 -33.35 16.01
C ALA A 238 18.10 -34.00 17.30
N THR A 239 17.03 -34.78 17.22
CA THR A 239 16.47 -35.52 18.36
C THR A 239 17.38 -36.67 18.82
N THR A 240 18.13 -37.29 17.91
CA THR A 240 19.11 -38.32 18.27
C THR A 240 20.41 -37.74 18.85
N GLU A 241 20.85 -36.55 18.39
CA GLU A 241 22.07 -35.91 18.90
C GLU A 241 21.85 -35.10 20.19
N THR A 242 20.64 -34.55 20.39
CA THR A 242 20.30 -33.74 21.59
C THR A 242 19.76 -34.58 22.75
N ARG A 243 19.72 -35.91 22.63
CA ARG A 243 19.53 -36.81 23.79
C ARG A 243 20.82 -36.97 24.60
N ARG A 244 21.54 -35.88 24.81
CA ARG A 244 22.52 -35.69 25.88
C ARG A 244 21.87 -34.82 26.94
N ASP A 245 21.24 -35.48 27.92
CA ASP A 245 21.00 -35.03 29.30
C ASP A 245 20.78 -33.53 29.56
N VAL A 246 19.96 -32.83 28.75
CA VAL A 246 19.31 -31.63 29.28
C VAL A 246 18.15 -32.13 30.14
N ASN A 247 18.44 -32.25 31.43
CA ASN A 247 17.55 -32.75 32.46
C ASN A 247 16.25 -31.93 32.42
N GLU A 248 15.22 -32.44 31.72
CA GLU A 248 13.97 -31.73 31.43
C GLU A 248 13.28 -31.24 32.72
N ALA A 249 13.57 -31.91 33.83
CA ALA A 249 13.18 -31.52 35.18
C ALA A 249 13.80 -30.17 35.62
N GLU A 250 15.08 -29.92 35.36
CA GLU A 250 15.73 -28.63 35.69
C GLU A 250 15.13 -27.49 34.87
N TYR A 251 14.88 -27.71 33.58
CA TYR A 251 14.27 -26.69 32.73
C TYR A 251 12.84 -26.34 33.18
N ARG A 252 12.05 -27.34 33.57
CA ARG A 252 10.70 -27.11 34.11
C ARG A 252 10.74 -26.41 35.47
N GLN A 253 11.71 -26.73 36.33
CA GLN A 253 11.92 -26.01 37.59
C GLN A 253 12.29 -24.55 37.34
N LEU A 254 13.26 -24.28 36.45
CA LEU A 254 13.70 -22.93 36.13
C LEU A 254 12.56 -22.10 35.52
N LYS A 255 11.77 -22.70 34.61
CA LYS A 255 10.62 -22.05 33.96
C LYS A 255 9.48 -21.75 34.93
N SER A 256 9.21 -22.64 35.89
CA SER A 256 8.18 -22.41 36.90
C SER A 256 8.60 -21.35 37.92
N ALA A 257 9.88 -21.32 38.31
CA ALA A 257 10.43 -20.25 39.15
C ALA A 257 10.35 -18.88 38.47
N LEU A 258 10.54 -18.82 37.14
CA LEU A 258 10.44 -17.59 36.36
C LEU A 258 9.00 -17.05 36.25
N MET A 259 8.01 -17.94 36.20
CA MET A 259 6.59 -17.60 36.00
C MET A 259 5.86 -17.23 37.31
N LEU A 260 6.39 -17.65 38.46
CA LEU A 260 5.78 -17.46 39.79
C LEU A 260 6.32 -16.25 40.56
N SER A 261 7.02 -15.33 39.91
CA SER A 261 7.46 -14.06 40.51
C SER A 261 6.54 -12.91 40.04
N PRO A 262 5.45 -12.61 40.76
CA PRO A 262 4.44 -11.64 40.32
C PRO A 262 4.79 -10.18 40.63
N ASP A 263 5.88 -9.90 41.35
CA ASP A 263 6.36 -8.54 41.62
C ASP A 263 7.75 -8.36 41.02
N GLY A 264 7.83 -7.50 39.99
CA GLY A 264 9.05 -6.95 39.38
C GLY A 264 10.30 -7.81 39.49
N MET A 265 10.61 -8.57 38.42
CA MET A 265 11.91 -9.25 38.25
C MET A 265 13.05 -8.33 38.72
N SER A 266 13.79 -8.75 39.76
CA SER A 266 15.02 -8.03 40.10
C SER A 266 15.92 -8.09 38.87
N THR A 267 16.46 -6.93 38.49
CA THR A 267 17.35 -6.78 37.33
C THR A 267 18.51 -7.78 37.38
N GLU A 268 18.93 -8.20 38.57
CA GLU A 268 19.97 -9.20 38.79
C GLU A 268 19.60 -10.59 38.26
N VAL A 269 18.35 -11.05 38.43
CA VAL A 269 17.92 -12.37 37.91
C VAL A 269 17.87 -12.35 36.38
N LEU A 270 17.47 -11.23 35.81
CA LEU A 270 17.38 -11.01 34.36
C LEU A 270 18.78 -10.93 33.73
N GLU A 271 19.72 -10.24 34.38
CA GLU A 271 21.12 -10.18 33.98
C GLU A 271 21.80 -11.55 34.09
N GLN A 272 21.53 -12.31 35.16
CA GLN A 272 22.11 -13.63 35.34
C GLN A 272 21.60 -14.63 34.29
N ALA A 273 20.30 -14.63 34.02
CA ALA A 273 19.71 -15.45 32.95
C ALA A 273 20.23 -15.06 31.56
N SER A 274 20.35 -13.76 31.29
CA SER A 274 20.88 -13.25 30.02
C SER A 274 22.37 -13.60 29.84
N GLY A 275 23.16 -13.50 30.90
CA GLY A 275 24.57 -13.90 30.92
C GLY A 275 24.76 -15.39 30.65
N GLU A 276 23.91 -16.25 31.23
CA GLU A 276 23.98 -17.69 30.99
C GLU A 276 23.62 -18.07 29.55
N VAL A 277 22.59 -17.44 28.98
CA VAL A 277 22.23 -17.60 27.56
C VAL A 277 23.37 -17.18 26.65
N LEU A 278 24.03 -16.05 26.96
CA LEU A 278 25.20 -15.56 26.21
C LEU A 278 26.38 -16.53 26.26
N ASN A 279 26.62 -17.15 27.40
CA ASN A 279 27.70 -18.13 27.55
C ASN A 279 27.39 -19.42 26.79
N ARG A 280 26.15 -19.93 26.85
CA ARG A 280 25.72 -21.08 26.04
C ARG A 280 25.80 -20.80 24.53
N LEU A 281 25.46 -19.59 24.10
CA LEU A 281 25.62 -19.16 22.70
C LEU A 281 27.10 -19.12 22.27
N LYS A 282 28.01 -18.66 23.14
CA LYS A 282 29.45 -18.68 22.86
C LYS A 282 30.00 -20.10 22.79
N GLU A 283 29.56 -21.00 23.67
CA GLU A 283 29.94 -22.42 23.62
C GLU A 283 29.42 -23.10 22.34
N ALA A 284 28.14 -22.88 21.99
CA ALA A 284 27.57 -23.39 20.75
C ALA A 284 28.32 -22.86 19.52
N GLN A 285 28.71 -21.58 19.54
CA GLN A 285 29.53 -20.99 18.48
C GLN A 285 30.94 -21.60 18.42
N ALA A 286 31.59 -21.84 19.55
CA ALA A 286 32.90 -22.50 19.58
C ALA A 286 32.84 -23.93 19.05
N LEU A 287 31.75 -24.65 19.31
CA LEU A 287 31.48 -25.98 18.76
C LEU A 287 31.19 -25.92 17.24
N ALA A 288 30.46 -24.90 16.78
CA ALA A 288 30.18 -24.67 15.36
C ALA A 288 31.41 -24.20 14.57
N ASP A 289 32.33 -23.44 15.18
CA ASP A 289 33.59 -22.99 14.55
C ASP A 289 34.54 -24.17 14.28
N THR A 290 34.43 -25.27 15.03
CA THR A 290 35.09 -26.55 14.70
C THR A 290 34.55 -27.20 13.42
N SER A 291 33.33 -26.87 13.01
CA SER A 291 32.69 -27.27 11.75
C SER A 291 32.60 -26.08 10.78
N LYS A 292 33.73 -25.70 10.18
CA LYS A 292 33.91 -24.60 9.21
C LYS A 292 32.67 -24.28 8.34
N SER A 293 31.87 -23.30 8.77
CA SER A 293 30.87 -22.60 7.95
C SER A 293 30.92 -21.10 8.30
N THR A 294 31.39 -20.28 7.37
CA THR A 294 31.78 -18.87 7.59
C THR A 294 30.61 -17.88 7.73
N ASN A 295 29.36 -18.33 7.76
CA ASN A 295 28.19 -17.43 7.78
C ASN A 295 27.50 -17.28 9.15
N GLU A 296 27.85 -18.07 10.18
CA GLU A 296 27.14 -18.05 11.47
C GLU A 296 27.66 -17.01 12.48
N ALA A 297 28.86 -16.45 12.26
CA ALA A 297 29.48 -15.47 13.16
C ALA A 297 28.71 -14.14 13.29
N HIS A 298 27.73 -13.87 12.43
CA HIS A 298 26.95 -12.62 12.43
C HIS A 298 25.86 -12.56 13.50
N GLY A 299 25.33 -13.70 13.96
CA GLY A 299 24.24 -13.75 14.94
C GLY A 299 24.68 -13.29 16.34
N VAL A 300 25.80 -13.81 16.82
CA VAL A 300 26.33 -13.52 18.17
C VAL A 300 26.80 -12.08 18.30
N PHE A 301 27.30 -11.48 17.21
CA PHE A 301 27.67 -10.07 17.19
C PHE A 301 26.44 -9.17 17.40
N ARG A 302 25.29 -9.50 16.81
CA ARG A 302 24.05 -8.74 16.98
C ARG A 302 23.51 -8.81 18.41
N VAL A 303 23.57 -9.97 19.05
CA VAL A 303 23.13 -10.12 20.46
C VAL A 303 24.03 -9.32 21.40
N LYS A 304 25.36 -9.37 21.21
CA LYS A 304 26.30 -8.55 21.98
C LYS A 304 26.05 -7.05 21.81
N GLN A 305 25.72 -6.62 20.59
CA GLN A 305 25.43 -5.21 20.30
C GLN A 305 24.13 -4.76 20.96
N ALA A 306 23.06 -5.55 20.86
CA ALA A 306 21.77 -5.23 21.47
C ALA A 306 21.86 -5.09 23.00
N MET A 307 22.62 -5.97 23.66
CA MET A 307 22.82 -5.88 25.12
C MET A 307 23.63 -4.66 25.56
N LYS A 308 24.58 -4.21 24.73
CA LYS A 308 25.33 -2.99 25.00
C LYS A 308 24.42 -1.76 24.90
N ASP A 309 23.60 -1.69 23.86
CA ASP A 309 22.68 -0.59 23.60
C ASP A 309 21.58 -0.46 24.68
N ASP A 310 21.11 -1.57 25.25
CA ASP A 310 20.14 -1.56 26.36
C ASP A 310 20.76 -1.08 27.69
N SER A 311 22.02 -1.42 27.97
CA SER A 311 22.72 -0.91 29.16
C SER A 311 22.96 0.61 29.10
N GLU A 312 23.23 1.14 27.91
CA GLU A 312 23.46 2.58 27.70
C GLU A 312 22.15 3.39 27.82
N LYS A 313 21.01 2.81 27.43
CA LYS A 313 19.69 3.47 27.57
C LYS A 313 19.20 3.53 29.01
N LEU A 314 19.53 2.55 29.84
CA LEU A 314 19.15 2.55 31.26
C LEU A 314 19.95 3.56 32.10
N GLY A 315 21.18 3.91 31.69
CA GLY A 315 21.99 4.96 32.34
C GLY A 315 21.52 6.41 32.10
N LEU A 316 20.71 6.64 31.06
CA LEU A 316 20.27 7.98 30.63
C LEU A 316 18.95 8.45 31.28
N LEU A 317 18.27 7.61 32.06
CA LEU A 317 17.04 7.95 32.78
C LEU A 317 17.27 8.39 34.24
N GLY A 318 18.52 8.53 34.68
CA GLY A 318 18.89 8.92 36.05
C GLY A 318 19.20 10.41 36.27
N PHE A 319 18.98 11.28 35.27
CA PHE A 319 19.19 12.73 35.40
C PHE A 319 18.08 13.52 34.70
N ILE A 320 16.84 13.42 35.21
CA ILE A 320 15.83 14.49 35.20
C ILE A 320 15.06 14.39 36.51
#